data_AF-A0ABD1ARL5-F1
#
_entry.id   AF-A0ABD1ARL5-F1
#
_cell.length_a   1.000
_cell.length_b   1.000
_cell.length_c   1.000
_cell.angle_alpha   90.00
_cell.angle_beta   90.00
_cell.angle_gamma   90.00
#
_symmetry.space_group_name_H-M   'P 1'
#
loop_
_entity.id
_entity.type
_entity.pdbx_description
1 polymer ?
#
loop_
_entity_poly.entity_id
_entity_poly.type
_entity_poly.pdbx_seq_one_letter_code
_entity_poly.pdbx_strand_id
1 'polypeptide(L)' 'MAAVTDTDNTYSQGALHINMTNITKLNTTNFLMWSKQIHALLDGYDLAGYLDRSKPAPSPTVTTGGLV' A
#
# COMPACT_ATOMS: atom_id res chain seq x y z
N MET A 1 -31.08 23.00 4.38
CA MET A 1 -30.37 21.73 4.63
C MET A 1 -29.25 21.66 3.60
N ALA A 2 -28.02 22.04 3.99
CA ALA A 2 -26.88 22.00 3.06
C ALA A 2 -26.44 20.54 2.89
N ALA A 3 -26.31 20.09 1.64
CA ALA A 3 -25.76 18.78 1.33
C ALA A 3 -24.29 18.76 1.79
N VAL A 4 -24.00 17.94 2.81
CA VAL A 4 -22.63 17.54 3.11
C VAL A 4 -22.16 16.71 1.92
N THR A 5 -21.31 17.30 1.11
CA THR A 5 -20.51 16.57 0.12
C THR A 5 -19.27 16.11 0.86
N ASP A 6 -19.27 14.84 1.30
CA ASP A 6 -18.05 14.17 1.74
C ASP A 6 -17.16 13.97 0.51
N THR A 7 -16.43 15.02 0.16
CA THR A 7 -15.33 14.93 -0.78
C THR A 7 -14.08 14.70 0.05
N ASP A 8 -13.86 13.45 0.48
CA ASP A 8 -12.62 13.03 1.11
C ASP A 8 -11.49 13.05 0.05
N ASN A 9 -10.90 14.24 -0.12
CA ASN A 9 -9.81 14.49 -1.07
C ASN A 9 -8.43 14.37 -0.40
N THR A 10 -8.28 13.45 0.55
CA THR A 10 -7.05 13.32 1.36
C THR A 10 -6.00 12.37 0.76
N TYR A 11 -6.20 11.85 -0.45
CA TYR A 11 -5.27 10.91 -1.10
C TYR A 11 -4.13 11.54 -1.93
N SER A 12 -3.87 12.85 -1.80
CA SER A 12 -3.12 13.55 -2.85
C SER A 12 -1.59 13.64 -2.69
N GLN A 13 -0.97 13.17 -1.60
CA GLN A 13 0.51 13.18 -1.49
C GLN A 13 1.01 12.00 -0.64
N GLY A 14 1.16 10.80 -1.23
CA GLY A 14 1.88 9.67 -0.61
C GLY A 14 1.14 8.33 -0.50
N ALA A 15 -0.07 8.18 -1.03
CA ALA A 15 -0.78 6.91 -1.04
C ALA A 15 -0.20 5.95 -2.11
N LEU A 16 0.17 4.73 -1.70
CA LEU A 16 0.56 3.66 -2.62
C LEU A 16 -0.69 2.96 -3.16
N HIS A 17 -0.87 2.95 -4.48
CA HIS A 17 -1.90 2.15 -5.15
C HIS A 17 -1.30 0.84 -5.65
N ILE A 18 -1.78 -0.29 -5.13
CA ILE A 18 -1.36 -1.63 -5.56
C ILE A 18 -2.49 -2.26 -6.39
N ASN A 19 -2.15 -2.73 -7.59
CA ASN A 19 -3.10 -3.49 -8.40
C ASN A 19 -3.32 -4.89 -7.79
N MET A 20 -4.59 -5.22 -7.52
CA MET A 20 -5.02 -6.50 -6.93
C MET A 20 -5.89 -7.35 -7.87
N THR A 21 -5.91 -7.09 -9.17
CA THR A 21 -6.79 -7.79 -10.13
C THR A 21 -6.59 -9.31 -10.14
N ASN A 22 -5.39 -9.79 -9.82
CA ASN A 22 -5.06 -11.21 -9.78
C ASN A 22 -5.23 -11.86 -8.39
N ILE A 23 -5.74 -11.13 -7.40
CA ILE A 23 -5.98 -11.62 -6.04
C ILE A 23 -7.45 -12.00 -5.91
N THR A 24 -7.72 -13.20 -5.39
CA THR A 24 -9.10 -13.63 -5.12
C THR A 24 -9.71 -12.71 -4.06
N LYS A 25 -10.93 -12.20 -4.29
CA LYS A 25 -11.61 -11.36 -3.29
C LYS A 25 -11.79 -12.11 -1.96
N LEU A 26 -11.50 -11.44 -0.83
CA LEU A 26 -11.67 -12.00 0.51
C LEU A 26 -13.14 -12.33 0.79
N ASN A 27 -13.38 -13.50 1.37
CA ASN A 27 -14.65 -13.98 1.89
C ASN A 27 -14.44 -14.76 3.20
N THR A 28 -15.53 -15.23 3.81
CA THR A 28 -15.50 -15.87 5.13
C THR A 28 -14.75 -17.21 5.19
N THR A 29 -14.50 -17.86 4.05
CA THR A 29 -13.89 -19.20 4.00
C THR A 29 -12.50 -19.22 3.36
N ASN A 30 -12.05 -18.14 2.71
CA ASN A 30 -10.79 -18.12 1.96
C ASN A 30 -9.68 -17.27 2.62
N PHE A 31 -9.85 -16.83 3.87
CA PHE A 31 -8.89 -15.94 4.53
C PHE A 31 -7.44 -16.43 4.45
N LEU A 32 -7.19 -17.72 4.68
CA LEU A 32 -5.83 -18.26 4.65
C LEU A 32 -5.21 -18.18 3.24
N MET A 33 -5.98 -18.53 2.21
CA MET A 33 -5.53 -18.44 0.81
C MET A 33 -5.33 -16.99 0.39
N TRP A 34 -6.30 -16.13 0.71
CA TRP A 34 -6.24 -14.69 0.47
C TRP A 34 -5.00 -14.08 1.12
N SER A 35 -4.74 -14.38 2.39
CA SER A 35 -3.57 -13.89 3.12
C SER A 35 -2.26 -14.28 2.41
N LYS A 36 -2.13 -15.52 1.94
CA LYS A 36 -0.95 -15.96 1.18
C LYS A 36 -0.80 -15.20 -0.15
N GLN A 37 -1.89 -14.94 -0.86
CA GLN A 37 -1.86 -14.15 -2.09
C GLN A 37 -1.41 -12.70 -1.83
N ILE A 38 -1.84 -12.09 -0.71
CA ILE A 38 -1.39 -10.74 -0.31
C ILE A 38 0.11 -10.72 0.01
N HIS A 39 0.60 -11.68 0.80
CA HIS A 39 2.02 -11.73 1.13
C HIS A 39 2.87 -11.92 -0.14
N ALA A 40 2.49 -12.85 -1.02
CA ALA A 40 3.19 -13.06 -2.29
C ALA A 40 3.19 -11.81 -3.19
N LEU A 41 2.09 -11.05 -3.21
CA LEU A 41 2.02 -9.78 -3.94
C LEU A 41 3.02 -8.76 -3.39
N LEU A 42 3.06 -8.59 -2.06
CA LEU A 42 3.93 -7.64 -1.39
C LEU A 42 5.41 -8.05 -1.46
N ASP A 43 5.69 -9.35 -1.35
CA ASP A 43 7.02 -9.93 -1.57
C ASP A 43 7.49 -9.65 -3.01
N GLY A 44 6.60 -9.82 -4.00
CA GLY A 44 6.90 -9.55 -5.40
C GLY A 44 7.21 -8.07 -5.70
N TYR A 45 6.70 -7.15 -4.90
CA TYR A 45 7.06 -5.72 -4.96
C TYR A 45 8.20 -5.34 -4.01
N ASP A 46 8.80 -6.30 -3.31
CA ASP A 46 9.83 -6.08 -2.29
C ASP A 46 9.36 -5.18 -1.12
N LEU A 47 8.03 -5.12 -0.91
CA LEU A 47 7.36 -4.28 0.09
C LEU A 47 7.14 -4.95 1.43
N ALA A 48 7.13 -6.28 1.47
CA ALA A 48 6.83 -7.04 2.69
C ALA A 48 7.76 -6.68 3.86
N GLY A 49 9.03 -6.39 3.56
CA GLY A 49 10.01 -6.00 4.56
C GLY A 49 9.69 -4.70 5.31
N TYR A 50 8.91 -3.80 4.72
CA TYR A 50 8.48 -2.58 5.41
C TYR A 50 7.32 -2.83 6.39
N LEU A 51 6.55 -3.90 6.18
CA LEU A 51 5.42 -4.26 7.05
C LEU A 51 5.85 -5.13 8.23
N ASP A 52 6.78 -6.07 8.01
CA ASP A 52 7.34 -6.92 9.06
C ASP A 52 8.44 -6.21 9.88
N ARG A 53 8.79 -4.98 9.49
CA ARG A 53 9.82 -4.12 10.11
C ARG A 53 11.25 -4.62 9.93
N SER A 54 11.50 -5.56 9.03
CA SER A 54 12.86 -5.94 8.63
C SER A 54 13.56 -4.82 7.85
N LYS A 55 12.79 -3.98 7.15
CA LYS A 55 13.27 -2.76 6.49
C LYS A 55 12.81 -1.51 7.25
N PRO A 56 13.71 -0.55 7.51
CA PRO A 56 13.32 0.73 8.07
C PRO A 56 12.44 1.50 7.09
N ALA A 57 11.53 2.33 7.60
CA ALA A 57 10.73 3.22 6.76
C ALA A 57 11.66 4.12 5.91
N PRO A 58 11.37 4.31 4.61
CA PRO A 58 12.18 5.17 3.77
C PRO A 58 12.14 6.62 4.28
N SER A 59 13.24 7.36 4.10
CA SER A 59 13.31 8.77 4.47
C SER A 59 12.20 9.56 3.77
N PRO A 60 11.45 10.43 4.48
CA PRO A 60 10.40 11.25 3.87
C PRO A 60 10.96 12.30 2.89
N THR A 61 12.28 12.54 2.91
CA THR A 61 12.98 13.45 2.00
C THR A 61 13.89 12.67 1.07
N VAL A 62 13.70 12.86 -0.24
CA VAL A 62 14.69 12.48 -1.25
C VAL A 62 15.77 13.56 -1.25
N THR A 63 16.95 13.25 -0.72
CA THR A 63 18.12 14.13 -0.87
C THR A 63 18.59 14.07 -2.31
N THR A 64 18.13 14.98 -3.17
CA THR A 64 18.71 15.18 -4.51
C THR A 64 20.04 15.91 -4.37
N GLY A 65 21.07 15.20 -3.89
CA GLY A 65 22.43 15.72 -3.79
C GLY A 65 23.15 15.66 -5.12
N GLY A 66 23.07 16.74 -5.91
CA GLY A 66 23.76 16.82 -7.19
C GLY A 66 23.63 18.15 -7.93
N LEU A 67 23.76 19.29 -7.25
CA LEU A 67 24.16 20.55 -7.89
C LEU A 67 25.22 21.21 -7.01
N VAL A 68 26.47 21.08 -7.48
CA VAL A 68 27.74 21.76 -7.16
C VAL A 68 28.04 22.19 -5.72
#